data_AF-A0A2V8DW42-F1
#
_entry.id   AF-A0A2V8DW42-F1
#
_cell.length_a   1.000
_cell.length_b   1.000
_cell.length_c   1.000
_cell.angle_alpha   90.00
_cell.angle_beta   90.00
_cell.angle_gamma   90.00
#
_symmetry.space_group_name_H-M   'P 1'
#
loop_
_entity.id
_entity.type
_entity.pdbx_description
1 polymer ?
#
loop_
_entity_poly.entity_id
_entity_poly.type
_entity_poly.pdbx_seq_one_letter_code
_entity_poly.pdbx_strand_id
1 'polypeptide(L)'
;RHAYLLVVVMIGWVFFRADTLTGAIAFLKALAGLSPAAPTAFTIQWYATPDVAIALLAGMIGSLPIVPALARWVDEAPRPGLGRGFAAASTATLVVLLVASIMHMAARAYNPFIYFRF
;
A
#
# COMPACT_ATOMS: atom_id res chain seq x y z
N ARG A 1 17.83 -2.44 -11.06
CA ARG A 1 16.78 -2.35 -12.11
C ARG A 1 15.48 -1.68 -11.59
N HIS A 2 14.94 -2.08 -10.42
CA HIS A 2 13.68 -1.50 -9.88
C HIS A 2 13.79 -0.03 -9.46
N ALA A 3 14.88 0.38 -8.79
CA ALA A 3 15.07 1.77 -8.37
C ALA A 3 15.08 2.75 -9.55
N TYR A 4 15.75 2.39 -10.65
CA TYR A 4 15.76 3.19 -11.87
C TYR A 4 14.34 3.42 -12.41
N LEU A 5 13.55 2.34 -12.52
CA LEU A 5 12.15 2.44 -12.97
C LEU A 5 11.35 3.36 -12.06
N LEU A 6 11.44 3.19 -10.74
CA LEU A 6 10.73 4.01 -9.78
C LEU A 6 11.09 5.49 -9.91
N VAL A 7 12.38 5.81 -10.02
CA VAL A 7 12.84 7.20 -10.20
C VAL A 7 12.31 7.80 -11.50
N VAL A 8 12.42 7.07 -12.61
CA VAL A 8 11.93 7.54 -13.92
C VAL A 8 10.42 7.77 -13.91
N VAL A 9 9.65 6.84 -13.33
CA VAL A 9 8.19 6.97 -13.22
C VAL A 9 7.80 8.15 -12.31
N MET A 10 8.45 8.28 -11.15
CA MET A 10 8.18 9.38 -10.21
C MET A 10 8.46 10.74 -10.84
N ILE A 11 9.60 10.90 -11.52
CA ILE A 11 9.95 12.16 -12.20
C ILE A 11 8.99 12.43 -13.36
N GLY A 12 8.74 11.42 -14.21
CA GLY A 12 7.84 11.56 -15.36
C GLY A 12 6.43 11.97 -14.94
N TRP A 13 5.90 11.37 -13.88
CA TRP A 13 4.56 11.68 -13.36
C TRP A 13 4.39 13.15 -12.94
N VAL A 14 5.44 13.77 -12.38
CA VAL A 14 5.38 15.19 -11.98
C VAL A 14 5.11 16.10 -13.19
N PHE A 15 5.74 15.85 -14.33
CA PHE A 15 5.56 16.66 -15.54
C PHE A 15 4.18 16.50 -16.17
N PHE A 16 3.54 15.33 -16.02
CA PHE A 16 2.15 15.14 -16.46
C PHE A 16 1.12 15.74 -15.50
N ARG A 17 1.44 15.81 -14.21
CA ARG A 17 0.51 16.28 -13.17
C ARG A 17 0.53 17.81 -12.99
N ALA A 18 1.67 18.46 -13.18
CA ALA A 18 1.83 19.87 -12.88
C ALA A 18 1.33 20.78 -14.01
N ASP A 19 0.55 21.81 -13.67
CA ASP A 19 -0.01 22.75 -14.65
C ASP A 19 1.05 23.71 -15.25
N THR A 20 2.20 23.87 -14.58
CA THR A 20 3.29 24.77 -15.00
C THR A 20 4.66 24.17 -14.74
N LEU A 21 5.65 24.62 -15.54
CA LEU A 21 7.04 24.19 -15.37
C LEU A 21 7.62 24.61 -14.00
N THR A 22 7.29 25.80 -13.52
CA THR A 22 7.70 26.28 -12.19
C THR A 22 7.13 25.39 -11.08
N GLY A 23 5.86 25.00 -11.19
CA GLY A 23 5.21 24.07 -10.26
C GLY A 23 5.85 22.68 -10.29
N ALA A 24 6.20 22.16 -11.48
CA ALA A 24 6.90 20.89 -11.62
C ALA A 24 8.26 20.89 -10.91
N ILE A 25 9.07 21.94 -11.11
CA ILE A 25 10.38 22.09 -10.46
C ILE A 25 10.23 22.20 -8.93
N ALA A 26 9.23 22.96 -8.45
CA ALA A 26 8.94 23.04 -7.02
C ALA A 26 8.56 21.67 -6.44
N PHE A 27 7.74 20.89 -7.16
CA PHE A 27 7.39 19.52 -6.79
C PHE A 27 8.61 18.60 -6.70
N LEU A 28 9.51 18.64 -7.68
CA LEU A 28 10.72 17.82 -7.68
C LEU A 28 11.65 18.19 -6.52
N LYS A 29 11.79 19.49 -6.21
CA LYS A 29 12.55 19.94 -5.03
C LYS A 29 11.94 19.42 -3.73
N ALA A 30 10.62 19.49 -3.58
CA ALA A 30 9.93 18.95 -2.42
C ALA A 30 10.10 17.42 -2.30
N LEU A 31 10.04 16.69 -3.42
CA LEU A 31 10.26 15.24 -3.46
C LEU A 31 11.68 14.86 -3.01
N ALA A 32 12.69 15.68 -3.34
CA ALA A 32 14.07 15.50 -2.92
C ALA A 32 14.35 16.01 -1.48
N GLY A 33 13.34 16.54 -0.77
CA GLY A 33 13.51 17.12 0.57
C GLY A 33 14.23 18.48 0.57
N LEU A 34 14.38 19.12 -0.59
CA LEU A 34 15.06 20.43 -0.75
C LEU A 34 14.11 21.62 -0.60
N SER A 35 12.86 21.38 -0.24
CA SER A 35 11.88 22.43 0.05
C SER A 35 11.74 22.61 1.56
N PRO A 36 11.68 23.86 2.08
CA PRO A 36 11.33 24.07 3.47
C PRO A 36 9.96 23.45 3.77
N ALA A 37 9.84 22.81 4.93
CA ALA A 37 8.57 22.30 5.40
C ALA A 37 7.61 23.48 5.56
N ALA A 38 6.44 23.39 4.94
CA ALA A 38 5.38 24.35 5.22
C ALA A 38 5.04 24.28 6.72
N PRO A 39 4.80 25.41 7.40
CA PRO A 39 4.32 25.38 8.77
C PRO A 39 2.97 24.64 8.80
N THR A 40 2.93 23.46 9.42
CA THR A 40 1.69 22.71 9.61
C THR A 40 1.52 22.39 11.10
N ALA A 41 0.26 22.41 11.56
CA ALA A 41 -0.09 21.93 12.90
C ALA A 41 -0.03 20.38 13.01
N PHE A 42 0.08 19.70 11.87
CA PHE A 42 0.02 18.24 11.77
C PHE A 42 1.41 17.67 11.54
N THR A 43 2.05 17.28 12.63
CA THR A 43 3.33 16.56 12.58
C THR A 43 3.12 15.13 12.07
N ILE A 44 4.21 14.44 11.70
CA ILE A 44 4.15 13.03 11.27
C ILE A 44 3.45 12.15 12.33
N GLN A 45 3.62 12.49 13.62
CA GLN A 45 2.99 11.75 14.74
C GLN A 45 1.46 11.78 14.69
N TRP A 46 0.85 12.84 14.17
CA TRP A 46 -0.60 12.90 13.97
C TRP A 46 -1.12 11.81 13.02
N TYR A 47 -0.28 11.39 12.06
CA TYR A 47 -0.62 10.37 11.07
C TYR A 47 -0.15 8.97 11.46
N ALA A 48 0.78 8.86 12.41
CA ALA A 48 1.32 7.60 12.91
C ALA A 48 0.37 6.93 13.92
N THR A 49 -0.87 6.68 13.51
CA THR A 49 -1.87 6.02 14.36
C THR A 49 -1.59 4.53 14.50
N PRO A 50 -2.11 3.87 15.56
CA PRO A 50 -1.98 2.42 15.73
C PRO A 50 -2.47 1.62 14.51
N ASP A 51 -3.56 2.06 13.87
CA ASP A 51 -4.08 1.45 12.64
C ASP A 51 -3.05 1.47 11.51
N VAL A 52 -2.37 2.61 11.31
CA VAL A 52 -1.34 2.75 10.29
C VAL A 52 -0.13 1.86 10.61
N ALA A 53 0.28 1.80 11.88
CA ALA A 53 1.36 0.94 12.30
C ALA A 53 1.04 -0.55 12.07
N ILE A 54 -0.16 -0.99 12.44
CA ILE A 54 -0.62 -2.37 12.20
C ILE A 54 -0.67 -2.66 10.69
N ALA A 55 -1.20 -1.74 9.88
CA ALA A 55 -1.27 -1.91 8.43
C ALA A 55 0.14 -2.01 7.79
N LEU A 56 1.10 -1.20 8.24
CA LEU A 56 2.49 -1.26 7.79
C LEU A 56 3.16 -2.58 8.17
N LEU A 57 2.98 -3.04 9.41
CA LEU A 57 3.50 -4.33 9.87
C LEU A 57 2.89 -5.49 9.06
N ALA A 58 1.57 -5.49 8.87
CA ALA A 58 0.89 -6.50 8.07
C ALA A 58 1.35 -6.47 6.61
N GLY A 59 1.52 -5.30 6.01
CA GLY A 59 2.04 -5.12 4.66
C GLY A 59 3.49 -5.59 4.50
N MET A 60 4.35 -5.31 5.48
CA MET A 60 5.73 -5.83 5.50
C MET A 60 5.73 -7.35 5.53
N ILE A 61 5.03 -7.97 6.49
CA ILE A 61 4.94 -9.43 6.61
C ILE A 61 4.33 -10.05 5.35
N GLY A 62 3.23 -9.49 4.84
CA GLY A 62 2.55 -9.98 3.64
C GLY A 62 3.35 -9.82 2.35
N SER A 63 4.35 -8.93 2.31
CA SER A 63 5.24 -8.76 1.16
C SER A 63 6.39 -9.78 1.13
N LEU A 64 6.62 -10.50 2.23
CA LEU A 64 7.56 -11.62 2.23
C LEU A 64 6.95 -12.80 1.45
N PRO A 65 7.78 -13.66 0.83
CA PRO A 65 7.32 -14.86 0.11
C PRO A 65 6.89 -15.98 1.07
N ILE A 66 6.05 -15.66 2.06
CA ILE A 66 5.56 -16.58 3.10
C ILE A 66 4.63 -17.62 2.47
N VAL A 67 3.67 -17.18 1.65
CA VAL A 67 2.71 -18.07 0.98
C VAL A 67 3.40 -19.12 0.09
N PRO A 68 4.31 -18.76 -0.84
CA PRO A 68 5.01 -19.77 -1.64
C PRO A 68 5.95 -20.65 -0.81
N ALA A 69 6.56 -20.14 0.27
CA ALA A 69 7.35 -20.96 1.18
C ALA A 69 6.50 -22.02 1.91
N LEU A 70 5.32 -21.64 2.42
CA LEU A 70 4.38 -22.58 3.03
C LEU A 70 3.81 -23.57 2.02
N ALA A 71 3.48 -23.12 0.81
CA ALA A 71 2.98 -24.00 -0.24
C ALA A 71 3.98 -25.12 -0.58
N ARG A 72 5.26 -24.77 -0.73
CA ARG A 72 6.34 -25.77 -0.96
C ARG A 72 6.46 -26.76 0.19
N TRP A 73 6.39 -26.28 1.44
CA TRP A 73 6.45 -27.15 2.62
C TRP A 73 5.27 -28.14 2.68
N VAL A 74 4.07 -27.69 2.28
CA VAL A 74 2.87 -28.54 2.20
C VAL A 74 2.99 -29.58 1.08
N ASP A 75 3.52 -29.20 -0.08
CA ASP A 75 3.70 -30.08 -1.23
C ASP A 75 4.78 -31.16 -0.97
N GLU A 76 5.81 -30.85 -0.19
CA GLU A 76 6.87 -31.79 0.21
C GLU A 76 6.43 -32.76 1.34
N ALA A 77 5.28 -32.51 1.99
CA ALA A 77 4.81 -33.34 3.09
C ALA A 77 4.10 -34.63 2.59
N PRO A 78 4.43 -35.82 3.13
CA PRO A 78 3.86 -37.10 2.66
C PRO A 78 2.42 -37.35 3.16
N ARG A 79 1.65 -36.29 3.45
CA ARG A 79 0.29 -36.38 4.00
C ARG A 79 -0.75 -36.18 2.90
N PRO A 80 -1.44 -37.24 2.45
CA PRO A 80 -2.51 -37.11 1.46
C PRO A 80 -3.61 -36.17 1.99
N GLY A 81 -3.95 -35.15 1.20
CA GLY A 81 -5.00 -34.17 1.52
C GLY A 81 -4.52 -32.85 2.14
N LEU A 82 -3.26 -32.75 2.59
CA LEU A 82 -2.70 -31.52 3.19
C LEU A 82 -2.73 -30.35 2.19
N GLY A 83 -2.37 -30.59 0.93
CA GLY A 83 -2.42 -29.58 -0.14
C GLY A 83 -3.84 -29.05 -0.43
N ARG A 84 -4.85 -29.93 -0.46
CA ARG A 84 -6.25 -29.50 -0.64
C ARG A 84 -6.75 -28.68 0.55
N GLY A 85 -6.41 -29.09 1.78
CA GLY A 85 -6.73 -28.33 2.98
C GLY A 85 -6.07 -26.96 2.99
N PHE A 86 -4.79 -26.87 2.60
CA PHE A 86 -4.06 -25.61 2.50
C PHE A 86 -4.64 -24.66 1.43
N ALA A 87 -5.00 -25.18 0.25
CA ALA A 87 -5.63 -24.38 -0.80
C ALA A 87 -7.02 -23.85 -0.38
N ALA A 88 -7.83 -24.69 0.26
CA ALA A 88 -9.13 -24.29 0.79
C ALA A 88 -8.99 -23.22 1.89
N ALA A 89 -8.05 -23.42 2.82
CA ALA A 89 -7.75 -22.46 3.88
C ALA A 89 -7.26 -21.13 3.30
N SER A 90 -6.34 -21.15 2.34
CA SER A 90 -5.82 -19.95 1.66
C SER A 90 -6.95 -19.16 0.99
N THR A 91 -7.83 -19.86 0.27
CA THR A 91 -8.99 -19.24 -0.39
C THR A 91 -9.95 -18.62 0.64
N ALA A 92 -10.26 -19.35 1.72
CA ALA A 92 -11.10 -18.84 2.80
C ALA A 92 -10.49 -17.60 3.47
N THR A 93 -9.18 -17.58 3.71
CA THR A 93 -8.45 -16.41 4.24
C THR A 93 -8.59 -15.20 3.31
N LEU A 94 -8.42 -15.38 1.99
CA LEU A 94 -8.59 -14.29 1.03
C LEU A 94 -10.02 -13.74 1.02
N VAL A 95 -11.03 -14.61 1.12
CA VAL A 95 -12.44 -14.18 1.20
C VAL A 95 -12.69 -13.39 2.48
N VAL A 96 -12.20 -13.85 3.63
CA VAL A 96 -12.34 -13.13 4.91
C VAL A 96 -11.63 -11.77 4.84
N LEU A 97 -10.41 -11.71 4.29
CA LEU A 97 -9.66 -10.47 4.11
C LEU A 97 -10.40 -9.49 3.18
N LEU A 98 -11.00 -9.99 2.10
CA LEU A 98 -11.80 -9.18 1.19
C LEU A 98 -13.01 -8.58 1.90
N VAL A 99 -13.78 -9.40 2.62
CA VAL A 99 -14.95 -8.94 3.38
C VAL A 99 -14.54 -7.94 4.45
N ALA A 100 -13.47 -8.21 5.20
CA ALA A 100 -12.93 -7.28 6.19
C ALA A 100 -12.52 -5.94 5.56
N SER A 101 -11.89 -5.96 4.39
CA SER A 101 -11.50 -4.75 3.65
C SER A 101 -12.72 -3.94 3.21
N ILE A 102 -13.76 -4.61 2.70
CA ILE A 102 -15.02 -3.97 2.31
C ILE A 102 -15.71 -3.34 3.54
N MET A 103 -15.81 -4.07 4.65
CA MET A 103 -16.39 -3.55 5.89
C MET A 103 -15.62 -2.35 6.43
N HIS A 104 -14.29 -2.42 6.43
CA HIS A 104 -13.44 -1.31 6.87
C HIS A 104 -13.63 -0.07 5.98
N MET A 105 -13.72 -0.25 4.66
CA MET A 105 -14.02 0.82 3.72
C MET A 105 -15.43 1.39 3.92
N ALA A 106 -16.43 0.56 4.18
CA ALA A 106 -17.80 0.99 4.46
C ALA A 106 -17.92 1.76 5.79
N ALA A 107 -17.18 1.36 6.82
CA ALA A 107 -17.17 1.99 8.14
C ALA A 107 -16.47 3.37 8.12
N ARG A 108 -15.42 3.53 7.32
CA ARG A 108 -14.79 4.83 7.05
C ARG A 108 -15.58 5.54 5.96
N ALA A 109 -16.75 6.05 6.35
CA ALA A 109 -17.73 6.75 5.52
C ALA A 109 -17.09 7.41 4.28
N TYR A 110 -17.63 7.07 3.10
CA TYR A 110 -17.42 7.77 1.83
C TYR A 110 -17.13 9.24 2.08
N ASN A 111 -15.92 9.72 1.77
CA ASN A 111 -15.64 11.13 1.75
C ASN A 111 -16.44 11.72 0.57
N PRO A 112 -17.58 12.40 0.77
CA PRO A 112 -18.49 12.75 -0.32
C PRO A 112 -17.87 13.82 -1.25
N PHE A 113 -16.69 14.32 -0.90
CA PHE A 113 -16.01 15.42 -1.57
C PHE A 113 -15.34 15.08 -2.91
N ILE A 114 -15.32 13.82 -3.37
CA ILE A 114 -14.80 13.53 -4.71
C ILE A 114 -15.66 14.16 -5.82
N TYR A 115 -16.98 14.33 -5.59
CA TYR A 115 -17.90 14.93 -6.58
C TYR A 115 -18.11 16.44 -6.46
N PHE A 116 -17.55 17.11 -5.44
CA PHE A 116 -17.72 18.55 -5.22
C PHE A 116 -16.50 19.38 -5.67
N ARG A 117 -15.64 18.85 -6.54
CA ARG A 117 -14.47 19.55 -7.10
C ARG A 117 -14.48 19.63 -8.62
N PHE A 118 -15.65 19.90 -9.19
CA PHE A 118 -15.77 20.47 -10.53
C PHE A 118 -16.12 21.95 -10.41
#